data_AF-A0A317II24-F1
#
_entry.id   AF-A0A317II24-F1
#
_cell.length_a   1.000
_cell.length_b   1.000
_cell.length_c   1.000
_cell.angle_alpha   90.00
_cell.angle_beta   90.00
_cell.angle_gamma   90.00
#
_symmetry.space_group_name_H-M   'P 1'
#
loop_
_entity.id
_entity.type
_entity.pdbx_description
1 polymer ?
#
loop_
_entity_poly.entity_id
_entity_poly.type
_entity_poly.pdbx_seq_one_letter_code
_entity_poly.pdbx_strand_id
1 'polypeptide(L)'
;MLEAAMLCWLDDTPGLDGLERWPAFRERVSGAIARVMAGPPGRRVAVFTSGGPIGFSVHLSLKAPARSFLDVNWRIRNCSLTEFLFDRERFALEGFNSIAHLDDPPLRTFR
;
A
#
# COMPACT_ATOMS: atom_id res chain seq x y z
N MET A 1 -7.75 15.81 12.82
CA MET A 1 -7.49 16.68 11.63
C MET A 1 -7.00 15.88 10.43
N LEU A 2 -5.94 15.07 10.53
CA LEU A 2 -5.44 14.27 9.40
C LEU A 2 -6.45 13.22 8.90
N GLU A 3 -7.11 12.49 9.79
CA GLU A 3 -8.10 11.47 9.42
C GLU A 3 -9.26 12.04 8.60
N ALA A 4 -9.83 13.17 9.03
CA ALA A 4 -10.89 13.84 8.29
C ALA A 4 -10.43 14.30 6.89
N ALA A 5 -9.20 14.83 6.77
CA ALA A 5 -8.63 15.21 5.47
C ALA A 5 -8.45 14.00 4.55
N MET A 6 -7.99 12.86 5.09
CA MET A 6 -7.83 11.61 4.35
C MET A 6 -9.19 11.04 3.89
N LEU A 7 -10.25 11.21 4.67
CA LEU A 7 -11.62 10.84 4.28
C LEU A 7 -12.12 11.72 3.13
N CYS A 8 -11.98 13.05 3.23
CA CYS A 8 -12.35 13.97 2.13
C CYS A 8 -11.59 13.64 0.84
N TRP A 9 -10.31 13.28 0.95
CA TRP A 9 -9.49 12.86 -0.18
C TRP A 9 -9.98 11.53 -0.78
N LEU A 10 -10.31 10.54 0.06
CA LEU A 10 -10.85 9.25 -0.37
C LEU A 10 -12.21 9.39 -1.07
N ASP A 11 -13.03 10.31 -0.60
CA ASP A 11 -14.33 10.67 -1.18
C ASP A 11 -14.20 11.56 -2.43
N ASP A 12 -12.97 11.88 -2.84
CA ASP A 12 -12.65 12.71 -4.00
C ASP A 12 -13.32 14.10 -3.97
N THR A 13 -13.41 14.67 -2.76
CA THR A 13 -14.08 15.96 -2.50
C THR A 13 -13.40 17.11 -3.26
N PRO A 14 -14.16 18.03 -3.90
CA PRO A 14 -13.60 19.21 -4.57
C PRO A 14 -12.83 20.15 -3.61
N GLY A 15 -11.88 20.92 -4.15
CA GLY A 15 -11.11 21.91 -3.39
C GLY A 15 -9.75 21.42 -2.86
N LEU A 16 -9.30 20.25 -3.28
CA LEU A 16 -7.96 19.71 -3.00
C LEU A 16 -6.97 20.02 -4.15
N ASP A 17 -6.90 21.29 -4.55
CA ASP A 17 -6.07 21.72 -5.68
C ASP A 17 -4.58 21.50 -5.40
N GLY A 18 -3.84 21.01 -6.40
CA GLY A 18 -2.41 20.73 -6.29
C GLY A 18 -2.05 19.40 -5.61
N LEU A 19 -3.03 18.64 -5.12
CA LEU A 19 -2.83 17.28 -4.61
C LEU A 19 -3.21 16.24 -5.66
N GLU A 20 -2.51 15.10 -5.67
CA GLU A 20 -2.96 13.95 -6.45
C GLU A 20 -4.32 13.47 -5.93
N ARG A 21 -5.31 13.36 -6.81
CA ARG A 21 -6.66 12.89 -6.44
C ARG A 21 -6.71 11.38 -6.24
N TRP A 22 -7.67 10.90 -5.45
CA TRP A 22 -7.81 9.48 -5.14
C TRP A 22 -7.90 8.57 -6.38
N PRO A 23 -8.70 8.87 -7.42
CA PRO A 23 -8.73 8.05 -8.64
C PRO A 23 -7.37 7.95 -9.34
N ALA A 24 -6.64 9.06 -9.42
CA ALA A 24 -5.31 9.10 -10.03
C ALA A 24 -4.29 8.29 -9.22
N PHE A 25 -4.31 8.40 -7.90
CA PHE A 25 -3.49 7.58 -7.00
C PHE A 25 -3.76 6.09 -7.19
N ARG A 26 -5.04 5.69 -7.20
CA ARG A 26 -5.43 4.28 -7.41
C ARG A 26 -4.94 3.74 -8.73
N GLU A 27 -5.12 4.49 -9.81
CA GLU A 27 -4.69 4.11 -11.15
C GLU A 27 -3.16 3.96 -11.22
N ARG A 28 -2.43 4.94 -10.68
CA ARG A 28 -0.96 4.93 -10.67
C ARG A 28 -0.40 3.73 -9.90
N VAL A 29 -0.93 3.43 -8.71
CA VAL A 29 -0.45 2.30 -7.91
C VAL A 29 -0.87 0.96 -8.54
N SER A 30 -2.12 0.84 -9.02
CA SER A 30 -2.59 -0.36 -9.72
C SER A 30 -1.76 -0.64 -10.98
N GLY A 31 -1.45 0.40 -11.76
CA GLY A 31 -0.59 0.29 -12.94
C GLY A 31 0.84 -0.13 -12.59
N ALA A 32 1.39 0.32 -11.46
CA ALA A 32 2.68 -0.16 -10.98
C ALA A 32 2.64 -1.67 -10.63
N ILE A 33 1.60 -2.13 -9.93
CA ILE A 33 1.41 -3.55 -9.60
C ILE A 33 1.25 -4.38 -10.89
N ALA A 34 0.44 -3.92 -11.83
CA ALA A 34 0.23 -4.59 -13.11
C ALA A 34 1.54 -4.71 -13.92
N ARG A 35 2.37 -3.66 -13.96
CA ARG A 35 3.70 -3.70 -14.59
C ARG A 35 4.65 -4.68 -13.92
N VAL A 36 4.59 -4.77 -12.59
CA VAL A 36 5.30 -5.83 -11.86
C VAL A 36 4.77 -7.16 -12.40
N MET A 37 3.50 -7.51 -12.20
CA MET A 37 2.88 -8.79 -12.58
C MET A 37 3.14 -9.23 -14.04
N ALA A 38 3.18 -8.30 -14.99
CA ALA A 38 3.42 -8.56 -16.42
C ALA A 38 4.83 -9.10 -16.75
N GLY A 39 5.80 -8.98 -15.83
CA GLY A 39 7.16 -9.50 -16.03
C GLY A 39 7.23 -11.03 -16.15
N PRO A 40 8.43 -11.58 -16.45
CA PRO A 40 8.64 -13.03 -16.53
C PRO A 40 8.24 -13.77 -15.25
N PRO A 41 7.76 -15.03 -15.35
CA PRO A 41 7.39 -15.83 -14.18
C PRO A 41 8.61 -16.22 -13.32
N GLY A 42 8.37 -16.57 -12.04
CA GLY A 42 9.41 -17.08 -11.13
C GLY A 42 10.34 -16.03 -10.53
N ARG A 43 10.15 -14.75 -10.83
CA ARG A 43 10.96 -13.65 -10.27
C ARG A 43 10.53 -13.27 -8.85
N ARG A 44 11.51 -12.83 -8.07
CA ARG A 44 11.31 -12.14 -6.79
C ARG A 44 11.62 -10.65 -6.98
N VAL A 45 10.69 -9.78 -6.62
CA VAL A 45 10.83 -8.33 -6.79
C VAL A 45 10.73 -7.63 -5.45
N ALA A 46 11.73 -6.80 -5.15
CA ALA A 46 11.70 -5.87 -4.03
C ALA A 46 11.24 -4.50 -4.50
N VAL A 47 10.32 -3.88 -3.76
CA VAL A 47 9.81 -2.53 -4.04
C VAL A 47 9.99 -1.68 -2.78
N PHE A 48 10.74 -0.59 -2.91
CA PHE A 48 10.94 0.39 -1.84
C PHE A 48 9.93 1.53 -2.02
N THR A 49 9.04 1.70 -1.05
CA THR A 49 7.92 2.65 -1.17
C THR A 49 7.41 3.09 0.21
N SER A 50 6.32 3.85 0.23
CA SER A 50 5.72 4.41 1.44
C SER A 50 4.42 3.70 1.85
N GLY A 51 3.88 4.04 3.02
CA GLY A 51 2.67 3.43 3.56
C GLY A 51 1.46 3.53 2.64
N GLY A 52 1.34 4.60 1.83
CA GLY A 52 0.23 4.77 0.88
C GLY A 52 0.17 3.62 -0.12
N PRO A 53 1.16 3.48 -1.01
CA PRO A 53 1.21 2.38 -1.97
C PRO A 53 1.16 0.99 -1.32
N ILE A 54 1.79 0.77 -0.16
CA ILE A 54 1.72 -0.51 0.57
C ILE A 54 0.27 -0.80 1.00
N GLY A 55 -0.37 0.15 1.69
CA GLY A 55 -1.74 0.00 2.18
C GLY A 55 -2.74 -0.22 1.05
N PHE A 56 -2.56 0.47 -0.07
CA PHE A 56 -3.37 0.27 -1.26
C PHE A 56 -3.15 -1.12 -1.89
N SER A 57 -1.91 -1.59 -1.95
CA SER A 57 -1.59 -2.94 -2.45
C SER A 57 -2.26 -4.03 -1.62
N VAL A 58 -2.23 -3.90 -0.28
CA VAL A 58 -2.93 -4.81 0.64
C VAL A 58 -4.44 -4.76 0.39
N HIS A 59 -5.03 -3.56 0.39
CA HIS A 59 -6.46 -3.36 0.12
C HIS A 59 -6.89 -3.99 -1.22
N LEU A 60 -6.10 -3.80 -2.28
CA LEU A 60 -6.34 -4.36 -3.60
C LEU A 60 -6.29 -5.90 -3.59
N SER A 61 -5.28 -6.49 -2.95
CA SER A 61 -5.13 -7.95 -2.86
C SER A 61 -6.29 -8.63 -2.12
N LEU A 62 -6.88 -7.95 -1.14
CA LEU A 62 -8.00 -8.45 -0.34
C LEU A 62 -9.37 -8.13 -0.95
N LYS A 63 -9.43 -7.36 -2.04
CA LYS A 63 -10.68 -6.82 -2.61
C LYS A 63 -11.54 -6.13 -1.54
N ALA A 64 -10.88 -5.43 -0.62
CA ALA A 64 -11.53 -4.81 0.51
C ALA A 64 -12.33 -3.55 0.08
N PRO A 65 -13.26 -3.05 0.90
CA PRO A 65 -13.88 -1.74 0.70
C PRO A 65 -12.85 -0.60 0.76
N ALA A 66 -13.08 0.50 0.04
CA ALA A 66 -12.14 1.62 -0.06
C ALA A 66 -11.69 2.16 1.30
N ARG A 67 -12.61 2.24 2.28
CA ARG A 67 -12.30 2.75 3.61
C ARG A 67 -11.24 1.93 4.36
N SER A 68 -11.16 0.63 4.09
CA SER A 68 -10.16 -0.26 4.69
C SER A 68 -8.73 0.09 4.28
N PHE A 69 -8.53 0.85 3.20
CA PHE A 69 -7.23 1.42 2.85
C PHE A 69 -6.62 2.22 4.00
N LEU A 70 -7.41 3.10 4.65
CA LEU A 70 -6.95 3.95 5.74
C LEU A 70 -6.58 3.12 6.96
N ASP A 71 -7.45 2.17 7.32
CA ASP A 71 -7.24 1.27 8.46
C ASP A 71 -5.93 0.48 8.33
N VAL A 72 -5.61 0.03 7.12
CA VAL A 72 -4.34 -0.66 6.84
C VAL A 72 -3.17 0.32 6.84
N ASN A 73 -3.31 1.46 6.16
CA ASN A 73 -2.26 2.46 6.00
C ASN A 73 -1.71 2.93 7.35
N TRP A 74 -2.59 3.20 8.31
CA TRP A 74 -2.20 3.66 9.66
C TRP A 74 -1.46 2.63 10.50
N ARG A 75 -1.38 1.36 10.08
CA ARG A 75 -0.65 0.32 10.82
C ARG A 75 0.76 0.13 10.33
N ILE A 76 1.11 0.65 9.15
CA ILE A 76 2.37 0.37 8.48
C ILE A 76 3.51 1.04 9.22
N ARG A 77 4.48 0.23 9.66
CA ARG A 77 5.68 0.69 10.34
C ARG A 77 6.76 1.04 9.34
N ASN A 78 7.63 1.97 9.72
CA ASN A 78 8.83 2.26 8.96
C ASN A 78 9.69 1.00 8.83
N CYS A 79 10.29 0.84 7.64
CA CYS A 79 11.13 -0.31 7.29
C CYS A 79 10.42 -1.68 7.39
N SER A 80 9.09 -1.72 7.48
CA SER A 80 8.38 -3.00 7.49
C SER A 80 8.40 -3.70 6.14
N LEU A 81 8.33 -5.03 6.17
CA LEU A 81 8.18 -5.89 5.00
C LEU A 81 6.70 -6.30 4.86
N THR A 82 6.16 -6.10 3.67
CA THR A 82 4.86 -6.63 3.23
C THR A 82 5.08 -7.46 1.98
N GLU A 83 4.61 -8.69 1.99
CA GLU A 83 4.92 -9.71 1.00
C GLU A 83 3.64 -10.16 0.27
N PHE A 84 3.77 -10.36 -1.04
CA PHE A 84 2.69 -10.81 -1.90
C PHE A 84 3.15 -11.97 -2.76
N LEU A 85 2.31 -13.00 -2.88
CA LEU A 85 2.41 -13.98 -3.95
C LEU A 85 1.75 -13.39 -5.20
N PHE A 86 2.44 -13.48 -6.33
CA PHE A 86 1.88 -13.01 -7.59
C PHE A 86 2.26 -13.91 -8.77
N ASP A 87 1.37 -13.93 -9.76
CA ASP A 87 1.64 -14.37 -11.12
C ASP A 87 0.99 -13.39 -12.11
N ARG A 88 0.62 -13.82 -13.32
CA ARG A 88 -0.04 -12.94 -14.29
C ARG A 88 -1.51 -12.62 -13.97
N GLU A 89 -2.15 -13.44 -13.14
CA GLU A 89 -3.58 -13.39 -12.82
C GLU A 89 -3.85 -13.13 -11.34
N ARG A 90 -2.97 -13.62 -10.46
CA ARG A 90 -3.14 -13.57 -9.02
C ARG A 90 -2.19 -12.55 -8.38
N PHE A 91 -2.72 -11.80 -7.42
CA PHE A 91 -1.97 -10.95 -6.50
C PHE A 91 -2.56 -11.13 -5.09
N ALA A 92 -1.88 -11.87 -4.24
CA ALA A 92 -2.38 -12.30 -2.93
C ALA A 92 -1.42 -11.91 -1.82
N LEU A 93 -1.95 -11.38 -0.72
CA LEU A 93 -1.16 -11.05 0.48
C LEU A 93 -0.63 -12.33 1.13
N GLU A 94 0.67 -12.36 1.38
CA GLU A 94 1.37 -13.45 2.08
C GLU A 94 1.74 -13.05 3.51
N GLY A 95 2.26 -11.83 3.67
CA GLY A 95 2.70 -11.30 4.95
C GLY A 95 2.51 -9.79 5.00
N PHE A 96 2.20 -9.24 6.18
CA PHE A 96 1.93 -7.82 6.33
C PHE A 96 2.75 -7.22 7.47
N ASN A 97 3.43 -6.10 7.17
CA ASN A 97 3.99 -5.18 8.16
C ASN A 97 4.96 -5.85 9.17
N SER A 98 5.75 -6.81 8.67
CA SER A 98 6.74 -7.54 9.46
C SER A 98 7.99 -6.69 9.69
N ILE A 99 8.50 -6.72 10.92
CA ILE A 99 9.76 -6.09 11.30
C ILE A 99 10.73 -7.12 11.92
N ALA A 100 10.59 -8.39 11.54
CA ALA A 100 11.38 -9.49 12.11
C ALA A 100 12.90 -9.31 11.92
N HIS A 101 13.31 -8.54 10.90
CA HIS A 101 14.70 -8.18 10.63
C HIS A 101 15.21 -7.00 11.49
N LEU A 102 14.33 -6.31 12.23
CA LEU A 102 14.66 -5.26 13.18
C LEU A 102 14.50 -5.83 14.59
N ASP A 103 15.47 -6.64 15.01
CA ASP A 103 15.50 -7.30 16.32
C ASP A 103 15.84 -6.33 17.46
N ASP A 104 16.63 -5.29 17.20
CA ASP A 104 16.99 -4.25 18.17
C ASP A 104 15.84 -3.24 18.44
N PRO A 105 15.25 -3.21 19.65
CA PRO A 105 14.09 -2.37 19.97
C PRO A 105 14.22 -0.86 19.67
N PRO A 106 15.37 -0.18 19.90
CA PRO A 106 15.56 1.23 19.57
C PRO A 106 15.44 1.55 18.07
N LEU A 107 15.66 0.58 17.18
CA LEU A 107 15.50 0.77 15.73
C LEU A 107 14.02 0.77 15.29
N ARG A 108 13.10 0.39 16.18
CA ARG A 108 11.66 0.33 15.89
C ARG A 108 11.02 1.69 16.17
N THR A 109 10.88 2.51 15.12
CA THR A 109 10.29 3.85 15.24
C THR A 109 8.81 3.88 14.83
N PHE A 110 8.02 4.67 15.57
CA PHE A 110 6.60 5.02 15.29
C PHE A 110 5.60 3.84 15.23
N ARG A 111 4.36 4.09 15.66
CA ARG A 111 3.19 3.21 15.54
C ARG A 111 2.01 4.03 15.01
#